data_AF-Q7YS34-F1
#
_entry.id   AF-Q7YS34-F1
#
_cell.length_a   1.000
_cell.length_b   1.000
_cell.length_c   1.000
_cell.angle_alpha   90.00
_cell.angle_beta   90.00
_cell.angle_gamma   90.00
#
_symmetry.space_group_name_H-M   'P 1'
#
loop_
_entity.id
_entity.type
_entity.pdbx_description
1 polymer ?
#
loop_
_entity_poly.entity_id
_entity_poly.type
_entity_poly.pdbx_seq_one_letter_code
_entity_poly.pdbx_strand_id
1 'polypeptide(L)'
;MLRALAMASVALGPQAAGWARTMASHQLLVAPPEALRKPLSTPNRLLLGPGPANLAPRVLAAGGLQVIGHMHKEMYQIMDEIKQGIQYVFQTRNPLTLAISGSGHCALEAALFNL
;
A
#
# COMPACT_ATOMS: atom_id res chain seq x y z
N MET A 1 -41.79 -11.66 51.91
CA MET A 1 -40.54 -11.68 52.68
C MET A 1 -39.53 -12.50 51.88
N LEU A 2 -38.35 -12.07 51.46
CA LEU A 2 -37.63 -10.81 51.53
C LEU A 2 -36.57 -10.84 50.40
N ARG A 3 -36.56 -9.80 49.55
CA ARG A 3 -35.45 -9.20 48.76
C ARG A 3 -34.65 -10.01 47.73
N ALA A 4 -34.75 -9.49 46.50
CA ALA A 4 -33.89 -9.65 45.34
C ALA A 4 -32.42 -9.28 45.60
N LEU A 5 -31.50 -10.07 45.03
CA LEU A 5 -30.08 -9.75 44.88
C LEU A 5 -29.88 -8.94 43.60
N ALA A 6 -29.46 -7.68 43.77
CA ALA A 6 -29.22 -6.74 42.70
C ALA A 6 -27.97 -7.13 41.88
N MET A 7 -28.11 -7.16 40.56
CA MET A 7 -27.01 -7.10 39.61
C MET A 7 -26.34 -5.72 39.75
N ALA A 8 -25.12 -5.68 40.28
CA ALA A 8 -24.33 -4.46 40.32
C ALA A 8 -23.85 -4.14 38.90
N SER A 9 -24.56 -3.23 38.23
CA SER A 9 -24.11 -2.60 37.00
C SER A 9 -22.90 -1.73 37.33
N VAL A 10 -21.70 -2.18 36.98
CA VAL A 10 -20.50 -1.34 37.03
C VAL A 10 -20.68 -0.24 35.99
N ALA A 11 -21.04 0.95 36.46
CA ALA A 11 -20.96 2.15 35.66
C ALA A 11 -19.48 2.39 35.35
N LEU A 12 -19.08 2.13 34.10
CA LEU A 12 -17.85 2.67 33.54
C LEU A 12 -18.01 4.20 33.50
N GLY A 13 -17.66 4.84 34.61
CA GLY A 13 -17.42 6.28 34.65
C GLY A 13 -16.37 6.65 33.60
N PRO A 14 -16.33 7.93 33.16
CA PRO A 14 -15.38 8.36 32.14
C PRO A 14 -13.98 8.21 32.74
N GLN A 15 -13.27 7.12 32.37
CA GLN A 15 -11.89 6.97 32.75
C GLN A 15 -11.11 8.09 32.10
N ALA A 16 -10.66 8.98 32.97
CA ALA A 16 -9.71 10.05 32.78
C ALA A 16 -8.77 9.76 31.59
N ALA A 17 -8.75 10.71 30.65
CA ALA A 17 -7.75 10.80 29.61
C ALA A 17 -6.37 10.59 30.22
N GLY A 18 -5.84 9.39 30.03
CA GLY A 18 -4.54 9.00 30.53
C GLY A 18 -3.49 9.94 29.95
N TRP A 19 -2.59 10.41 30.82
CA TRP A 19 -1.31 10.95 30.40
C TRP A 19 -0.54 9.85 29.65
N ALA A 20 -0.82 9.69 28.35
CA ALA A 20 0.13 9.11 27.44
C ALA A 20 1.32 10.08 27.41
N ARG A 21 2.40 9.74 28.10
CA ARG A 21 3.67 10.46 28.02
C ARG A 21 4.19 10.33 26.59
N THR A 22 3.80 11.25 25.71
CA THR A 22 4.39 11.39 24.39
C THR A 22 5.81 11.92 24.55
N MET A 23 6.80 11.34 23.86
CA MET A 23 8.18 11.86 23.81
C MET A 23 8.31 13.23 23.12
N ALA A 24 7.20 13.82 22.68
CA ALA A 24 7.16 15.14 22.09
C ALA A 24 7.30 16.21 23.17
N SER A 25 8.12 17.24 22.91
CA SER A 25 8.22 18.45 23.73
C SER A 25 6.93 19.28 23.73
N HIS A 26 5.99 18.97 22.84
CA HIS A 26 4.74 19.70 22.62
C HIS A 26 3.55 18.75 22.49
N GLN A 27 2.35 19.27 22.75
CA GLN A 27 1.11 18.50 22.67
C GLN A 27 0.78 18.18 21.21
N LEU A 28 0.48 16.92 20.92
CA LEU A 28 -0.06 16.53 19.62
C LEU A 28 -1.49 17.07 19.50
N LEU A 29 -1.70 17.95 18.52
CA LEU A 29 -2.99 18.60 18.29
C LEU A 29 -3.96 17.75 17.46
N VAL A 30 -3.43 16.76 16.74
CA VAL A 30 -4.20 15.91 15.84
C VAL A 30 -4.39 14.54 16.49
N ALA A 31 -5.65 14.17 16.75
CA ALA A 31 -5.98 12.86 17.29
C ALA A 31 -5.80 11.75 16.23
N PRO A 32 -5.52 10.49 16.64
CA PRO A 32 -5.46 9.37 15.70
C PRO A 32 -6.78 9.20 14.94
N PRO A 33 -6.77 9.09 13.59
CA PRO A 33 -7.98 9.03 12.79
C PRO A 33 -8.74 7.72 13.01
N GLU A 34 -10.02 7.82 13.40
CA GLU A 34 -10.87 6.66 13.69
C GLU A 34 -11.08 5.76 12.47
N ALA A 35 -11.08 6.33 11.26
CA ALA A 35 -11.28 5.60 10.01
C ALA A 35 -10.24 4.48 9.81
N LEU A 36 -8.98 4.69 10.24
CA LEU A 36 -7.90 3.70 10.09
C LEU A 36 -7.99 2.54 11.07
N ARG A 37 -8.93 2.57 12.04
CA ARG A 37 -9.18 1.45 12.95
C ARG A 37 -10.03 0.35 12.32
N LYS A 38 -10.72 0.64 11.22
CA LYS A 38 -11.57 -0.32 10.50
C LYS A 38 -10.70 -1.14 9.52
N PRO A 39 -10.93 -2.46 9.38
CA PRO A 39 -10.23 -3.24 8.36
C PRO A 39 -10.49 -2.70 6.95
N LEU A 40 -9.44 -2.70 6.11
CA LEU A 40 -9.58 -2.36 4.70
C LEU A 40 -10.38 -3.45 3.97
N SER A 41 -11.41 -3.05 3.24
CA SER A 41 -12.25 -3.95 2.44
C SER A 41 -12.48 -3.35 1.06
N THR A 42 -12.30 -4.15 0.02
CA THR A 42 -12.52 -3.75 -1.38
C THR A 42 -13.54 -4.68 -2.04
N PRO A 43 -14.50 -4.14 -2.82
CA PRO A 43 -15.46 -4.98 -3.53
C PRO A 43 -14.76 -5.68 -4.70
N ASN A 44 -15.11 -6.95 -4.94
CA ASN A 44 -14.70 -7.64 -6.16
C ASN A 44 -15.55 -7.14 -7.33
N ARG A 45 -14.89 -6.62 -8.38
CA ARG A 45 -15.55 -6.10 -9.58
C ARG A 45 -14.83 -6.59 -10.82
N LEU A 46 -15.60 -6.94 -11.84
CA LEU A 46 -15.09 -7.15 -13.19
C LEU A 46 -14.89 -5.79 -13.86
N LEU A 47 -13.66 -5.49 -14.29
CA LEU A 47 -13.26 -4.22 -14.88
C LEU A 47 -13.17 -4.36 -16.40
N LEU A 48 -14.22 -3.90 -17.10
CA LEU A 48 -14.31 -3.91 -18.58
C LEU A 48 -14.17 -2.50 -19.20
N GLY A 49 -13.68 -1.52 -18.42
CA GLY A 49 -13.38 -0.18 -18.91
C GLY A 49 -12.01 -0.09 -19.61
N PRO A 50 -11.59 1.12 -20.02
CA PRO A 50 -10.31 1.33 -20.72
C PRO A 50 -9.07 1.10 -19.83
N GLY A 51 -9.26 0.99 -18.52
CA GLY A 51 -8.21 0.70 -17.55
C GLY A 51 -8.55 1.23 -16.15
N PRO A 52 -7.94 0.69 -15.09
CA PRO A 52 -7.07 -0.49 -15.06
C PRO A 52 -7.84 -1.80 -15.30
N ALA A 53 -7.14 -2.87 -15.68
CA ALA A 53 -7.71 -4.21 -15.85
C ALA A 53 -7.62 -5.03 -14.55
N ASN A 54 -8.42 -6.11 -14.45
CA ASN A 54 -8.25 -7.09 -13.37
C ASN A 54 -6.86 -7.75 -13.44
N LEU A 55 -6.24 -7.99 -12.28
CA LEU A 55 -4.91 -8.61 -12.20
C LEU A 55 -4.98 -10.12 -12.46
N ALA A 56 -4.00 -10.65 -13.18
CA ALA A 56 -3.80 -12.09 -13.27
C ALA A 56 -3.45 -12.66 -11.87
N PRO A 57 -3.89 -13.88 -11.51
CA PRO A 57 -3.64 -14.46 -10.19
C PRO A 57 -2.17 -14.47 -9.77
N ARG A 58 -1.26 -14.73 -10.72
CA ARG A 58 0.20 -14.72 -10.49
C ARG A 58 0.74 -13.33 -10.08
N VAL A 59 0.21 -12.26 -10.66
CA VAL A 59 0.62 -10.88 -10.34
C VAL A 59 0.06 -10.47 -8.98
N LEU A 60 -1.19 -10.86 -8.68
CA LEU A 60 -1.78 -10.63 -7.36
C LEU A 60 -0.98 -11.31 -6.25
N ALA A 61 -0.56 -12.57 -6.45
CA ALA A 61 0.28 -13.29 -5.50
C ALA A 61 1.66 -12.61 -5.31
N ALA A 62 2.26 -12.09 -6.38
CA ALA A 62 3.54 -11.39 -6.30
C ALA A 62 3.48 -10.11 -5.43
N GLY A 63 2.32 -9.45 -5.36
CA GLY A 63 2.12 -8.26 -4.52
C GLY A 63 2.18 -8.54 -3.01
N GLY A 64 2.09 -9.80 -2.58
CA GLY A 64 2.23 -10.22 -1.18
C GLY A 64 3.63 -10.71 -0.80
N LEU A 65 4.61 -10.65 -1.70
CA LEU A 65 5.98 -11.11 -1.44
C LEU A 65 6.73 -10.17 -0.48
N GLN A 66 7.69 -10.71 0.25
CA GLN A 66 8.56 -9.96 1.16
C GLN A 66 9.42 -8.96 0.39
N VAL A 67 9.55 -7.75 0.93
CA VAL A 67 10.42 -6.72 0.37
C VAL A 67 11.89 -7.12 0.49
N ILE A 68 12.65 -6.91 -0.59
CA ILE A 68 14.10 -7.09 -0.66
C ILE A 68 14.78 -5.74 -0.97
N GLY A 69 16.08 -5.62 -0.65
CA GLY A 69 16.83 -4.39 -0.86
C GLY A 69 17.00 -4.05 -2.34
N HIS A 70 16.71 -2.81 -2.74
CA HIS A 70 16.71 -2.37 -4.14
C HIS A 70 18.06 -2.47 -4.87
N MET A 71 19.18 -2.55 -4.13
CA MET A 71 20.53 -2.72 -4.67
C MET A 71 21.08 -4.15 -4.49
N HIS A 72 20.25 -5.11 -4.06
CA HIS A 72 20.65 -6.51 -3.94
C HIS A 72 20.79 -7.16 -5.32
N LYS A 73 21.60 -8.23 -5.41
CA LYS A 73 21.85 -8.95 -6.66
C LYS A 73 20.56 -9.48 -7.29
N GLU A 74 19.65 -9.98 -6.47
CA GLU A 74 18.35 -10.51 -6.89
C GLU A 74 17.48 -9.42 -7.53
N MET A 75 17.55 -8.17 -7.05
CA MET A 75 16.84 -7.06 -7.65
C MET A 75 17.39 -6.70 -9.03
N TYR A 76 18.72 -6.68 -9.20
CA TYR A 76 19.30 -6.46 -10.53
C TYR A 76 18.93 -7.56 -11.51
N GLN A 77 18.88 -8.82 -11.06
CA GLN A 77 18.40 -9.92 -11.90
C GLN A 77 16.95 -9.69 -12.35
N ILE A 78 16.06 -9.31 -11.43
CA ILE A 78 14.66 -8.98 -11.77
C ILE A 78 14.60 -7.81 -12.78
N MET A 79 15.42 -6.77 -12.59
CA MET A 79 15.49 -5.64 -13.51
C MET A 79 15.98 -6.05 -14.91
N ASP A 80 16.97 -6.94 -14.99
CA ASP A 80 17.48 -7.47 -16.26
C ASP A 80 16.44 -8.33 -16.99
N GLU A 81 15.70 -9.16 -16.26
CA GLU A 81 14.58 -9.95 -16.80
C GLU A 81 13.44 -9.05 -17.29
N ILE A 82 13.09 -7.99 -16.55
CA ILE A 82 12.11 -6.98 -16.96
C ILE A 82 12.56 -6.28 -18.25
N LYS A 83 13.83 -5.85 -18.34
CA LYS A 83 14.39 -5.23 -19.55
C LYS A 83 14.26 -6.15 -20.77
N GLN A 84 14.61 -7.44 -20.63
CA GLN A 84 14.43 -8.43 -21.70
C GLN A 84 12.96 -8.58 -22.11
N GLY A 85 12.05 -8.59 -21.13
CA GLY A 85 10.61 -8.61 -21.38
C GLY A 85 10.12 -7.39 -22.15
N ILE A 86 10.57 -6.18 -21.77
CA ILE A 86 10.24 -4.93 -22.47
C ILE A 86 10.77 -4.97 -23.91
N GLN A 87 12.03 -5.38 -24.09
CA GLN A 87 12.64 -5.53 -25.42
C GLN A 87 11.86 -6.51 -26.31
N TYR A 88 11.38 -7.61 -25.74
CA TYR A 88 10.53 -8.57 -26.43
C TYR A 88 9.18 -7.95 -26.84
N VAL A 89 8.44 -7.32 -25.93
CA VAL A 89 7.12 -6.76 -26.29
C VAL A 89 7.21 -5.57 -27.24
N PHE A 90 8.28 -4.78 -27.18
CA PHE A 90 8.54 -3.68 -28.11
C PHE A 90 9.28 -4.10 -29.37
N GLN A 91 9.70 -5.37 -29.48
CA GLN A 91 10.50 -5.90 -30.59
C GLN A 91 11.73 -5.01 -30.90
N THR A 92 12.47 -4.63 -29.88
CA THR A 92 13.64 -3.72 -29.99
C THR A 92 14.92 -4.37 -29.48
N ARG A 93 16.06 -3.95 -30.06
CA ARG A 93 17.40 -4.30 -29.58
C ARG A 93 18.10 -3.13 -28.86
N ASN A 94 17.39 -2.03 -28.58
CA ASN A 94 17.98 -0.86 -27.93
C ASN A 94 18.52 -1.24 -26.53
N PRO A 95 19.82 -1.07 -26.26
CA PRO A 95 20.39 -1.35 -24.94
C PRO A 95 19.83 -0.39 -23.87
N LEU A 96 19.48 0.85 -24.24
CA LEU A 96 18.81 1.80 -23.35
C LEU A 96 17.30 1.52 -23.33
N THR A 97 16.94 0.41 -22.67
CA THR A 97 15.56 0.01 -22.40
C THR A 97 15.38 -0.18 -20.89
N LEU A 98 14.43 0.53 -20.28
CA LEU A 98 14.18 0.50 -18.84
C LEU A 98 12.72 0.81 -18.51
N ALA A 99 12.32 0.47 -17.28
CA ALA A 99 11.03 0.86 -16.72
C ALA A 99 11.15 2.20 -15.97
N ILE A 100 10.14 3.06 -16.09
CA ILE A 100 10.06 4.31 -15.35
C ILE A 100 9.24 4.10 -14.07
N SER A 101 9.76 4.57 -12.94
CA SER A 101 9.08 4.52 -11.64
C SER A 101 7.94 5.54 -11.56
N GLY A 102 6.87 5.31 -12.32
CA GLY A 102 5.69 6.17 -12.39
C GLY A 102 4.58 5.55 -13.23
N SER A 103 3.44 6.25 -13.33
CA SER A 103 2.35 5.86 -14.24
C SER A 103 2.67 6.24 -15.69
N GLY A 104 1.79 5.92 -16.64
CA GLY A 104 2.02 6.15 -18.07
C GLY A 104 2.40 7.59 -18.44
N HIS A 105 1.82 8.60 -17.80
CA HIS A 105 2.17 10.00 -18.06
C HIS A 105 3.58 10.38 -17.59
N CYS A 106 4.12 9.70 -16.57
CA CYS A 106 5.50 9.91 -16.14
C CYS A 106 6.50 9.45 -17.22
N ALA A 107 6.18 8.40 -17.98
CA ALA A 107 7.00 7.99 -19.12
C ALA A 107 7.00 9.03 -20.25
N LEU A 108 5.87 9.72 -20.47
CA LEU A 108 5.80 10.84 -21.41
C LEU A 108 6.69 12.01 -20.97
N GLU A 109 6.62 12.42 -19.71
CA GLU A 109 7.49 13.47 -19.16
C GLU A 109 8.97 13.09 -19.27
N ALA A 110 9.32 11.85 -18.94
CA ALA A 110 10.68 11.35 -19.07
C ALA A 110 11.20 11.42 -20.51
N ALA A 111 10.36 11.09 -21.50
CA ALA A 111 10.73 11.23 -22.90
C ALA A 111 10.90 12.70 -23.29
N LEU A 112 9.96 13.58 -22.95
CA LEU A 112 9.99 15.00 -23.34
C LEU A 112 11.15 15.77 -22.70
N PHE A 113 11.58 15.43 -21.49
CA PHE A 113 12.66 16.14 -20.80
C PHE A 113 14.07 15.68 -21.21
N ASN A 114 14.21 14.56 -21.93
CA ASN A 114 15.50 14.00 -22.29
C ASN A 114 15.76 13.93 -23.81
N LEU A 115 14.78 14.33 -24.63
CA LEU A 115 14.90 14.46 -26.10
C LEU A 115 15.17 15.92 -26.49
#